data_AF-A0A6G3RV53-F1
#
_entry.id   AF-A0A6G3RV53-F1
#
_cell.length_a   1.000
_cell.length_b   1.000
_cell.length_c   1.000
_cell.angle_alpha   90.00
_cell.angle_beta   90.00
_cell.angle_gamma   90.00
#
_symmetry.space_group_name_H-M   'P 1'
#
loop_
_entity.id
_entity.type
_entity.pdbx_description
1 polymer ?
#
loop_
_entity_poly.entity_id
_entity_poly.type
_entity_poly.pdbx_seq_one_letter_code
_entity_poly.pdbx_strand_id
1 'polypeptide(L)' 'MRCESCKSHHPHRRLDKDEQQRLKKTGEKHPGTFWLCTGPLAGGECRTLRTGFNSMPFGPPPRKLA' A
#
# COMPACT_ATOMS: atom_id res chain seq x y z
N MET A 1 9.07 6.91 4.38
CA MET A 1 8.26 6.10 5.32
C MET A 1 8.86 4.70 5.38
N ARG A 2 8.85 4.04 6.54
CA ARG A 2 9.22 2.61 6.62
C ARG A 2 8.17 1.80 5.85
N CYS A 3 8.57 0.74 5.17
CA CYS A 3 7.68 -0.28 4.62
C CYS A 3 7.78 -1.53 5.51
N GLU A 4 6.66 -2.02 6.06
CA GLU A 4 6.66 -3.23 6.92
C GLU A 4 7.03 -4.47 6.12
N SER A 5 6.57 -4.56 4.87
CA SER A 5 6.86 -5.68 3.97
C SER A 5 8.34 -5.76 3.60
N CYS A 6 9.00 -4.61 3.36
CA CYS A 6 10.45 -4.57 3.13
C CYS A 6 11.26 -4.53 4.44
N LYS A 7 10.62 -4.32 5.58
CA LYS A 7 11.22 -3.98 6.89
C LYS A 7 12.21 -2.80 6.87
N SER A 8 12.20 -1.98 5.81
CA SER A 8 13.20 -0.95 5.49
C SER A 8 12.56 0.32 4.93
N HIS A 9 13.35 1.39 4.82
CA HIS A 9 12.97 2.68 4.26
C HIS A 9 13.31 2.70 2.76
N HIS A 10 12.30 2.48 1.91
CA HIS A 10 12.45 2.54 0.46
C HIS A 10 11.71 3.72 -0.15
N PRO A 11 11.98 4.06 -1.43
CA PRO A 11 11.17 5.01 -2.17
C PRO A 11 9.72 4.54 -2.24
N HIS A 12 8.80 5.50 -2.14
CA HIS A 12 7.38 5.26 -2.32
C HIS A 12 6.87 6.25 -3.37
N ARG A 13 6.08 5.76 -4.33
CA ARG A 13 5.42 6.62 -5.32
C ARG A 13 3.96 6.84 -4.95
N ARG A 14 3.37 7.95 -5.40
CA ARG A 14 1.92 8.11 -5.34
C ARG A 14 1.25 7.19 -6.36
N LEU A 15 0.00 6.84 -6.08
CA LEU A 15 -0.84 6.13 -7.03
C LEU A 15 -1.19 7.02 -8.21
N ASP A 16 -1.20 6.42 -9.40
CA ASP A 16 -1.67 7.05 -10.62
C ASP A 16 -3.20 7.16 -10.62
N LYS A 17 -3.74 7.97 -11.53
CA LYS A 17 -5.20 8.21 -11.61
C LYS A 17 -6.00 6.91 -11.77
N ASP A 18 -5.50 5.95 -12.55
CA ASP A 18 -6.15 4.65 -12.74
C ASP A 18 -6.16 3.82 -11.44
N GLU A 19 -5.03 3.74 -10.75
CA GLU A 19 -4.91 3.02 -9.48
C GLU A 19 -5.79 3.66 -8.39
N GLN A 20 -5.82 4.99 -8.34
CA GLN A 20 -6.72 5.70 -7.43
C GLN A 20 -8.20 5.40 -7.74
N GLN A 21 -8.59 5.32 -9.01
CA GLN A 21 -9.95 4.94 -9.39
C GLN A 21 -10.28 3.50 -8.96
N ARG A 22 -9.33 2.56 -9.11
CA ARG A 22 -9.51 1.18 -8.63
C ARG A 22 -9.75 1.13 -7.12
N LEU A 23 -9.00 1.90 -6.34
CA LEU A 23 -9.25 2.03 -4.89
C LEU A 23 -10.61 2.65 -4.57
N LYS A 24 -11.06 3.67 -5.31
CA LYS A 24 -12.41 4.22 -5.12
C LYS A 24 -13.49 3.15 -5.30
N LYS A 25 -13.30 2.24 -6.25
CA LYS A 25 -14.24 1.14 -6.50
C LYS A 25 -14.28 0.11 -5.35
N THR A 26 -13.24 0.00 -4.53
CA THR A 26 -13.26 -0.85 -3.32
C THR A 26 -13.92 -0.17 -2.12
N GLY A 27 -14.42 1.06 -2.28
CA GLY A 27 -15.04 1.85 -1.21
C GLY A 27 -14.09 2.81 -0.49
N GLU A 28 -12.86 2.97 -0.96
CA GLU A 28 -11.89 3.90 -0.35
C GLU A 28 -12.24 5.36 -0.65
N LYS A 29 -12.35 6.18 0.39
CA LYS A 29 -12.77 7.59 0.27
C LYS A 29 -11.63 8.51 -0.12
N HIS A 30 -10.39 8.16 0.25
CA HIS A 30 -9.22 9.04 0.07
C HIS A 30 -8.04 8.35 -0.63
N PRO A 31 -8.22 7.85 -1.88
CA PRO A 31 -7.19 7.11 -2.61
C PRO A 31 -5.92 7.93 -2.88
N GLY A 32 -6.00 9.26 -2.92
CA GLY A 32 -4.85 10.14 -3.14
C GLY A 32 -3.89 10.22 -1.94
N THR A 33 -4.28 9.69 -0.79
CA THR A 33 -3.43 9.62 0.42
C THR A 33 -2.52 8.38 0.43
N PHE A 34 -2.70 7.50 -0.54
CA PHE A 34 -1.99 6.24 -0.64
C PHE A 34 -0.72 6.36 -1.47
N TRP A 35 0.27 5.60 -1.03
CA TRP A 35 1.60 5.50 -1.58
C TRP A 35 1.95 4.04 -1.78
N LEU A 36 2.62 3.74 -2.89
CA LEU A 36 3.04 2.40 -3.25
C LEU A 36 4.55 2.29 -3.01
N CYS A 37 4.99 1.32 -2.22
CA CYS A 37 6.41 1.04 -2.03
C CYS A 37 7.01 0.49 -3.33
N THR A 38 8.05 1.12 -3.85
CA THR A 38 8.82 0.64 -5.02
C THR A 38 10.16 0.03 -4.62
N GLY A 39 10.30 -0.33 -3.34
CA GLY A 39 11.47 -1.03 -2.83
C GLY A 39 11.60 -2.45 -3.41
N PRO A 40 12.83 -2.98 -3.52
CA PRO A 40 13.04 -4.36 -3.95
C PRO A 40 12.52 -5.34 -2.89
N LEU A 41 11.67 -6.28 -3.30
CA LEU A 41 11.15 -7.37 -2.49
C LEU A 41 11.27 -8.69 -3.26
N ALA A 42 12.10 -9.61 -2.76
CA ALA A 42 12.20 -11.00 -3.25
C ALA A 42 12.29 -11.16 -4.78
N GLY A 43 13.06 -10.31 -5.46
CA GLY A 43 13.23 -10.36 -6.92
C GLY A 43 12.25 -9.52 -7.74
N GLY A 44 11.38 -8.74 -7.09
CA GLY A 44 10.50 -7.76 -7.74
C GLY A 44 10.35 -6.47 -6.94
N GLU A 45 9.35 -5.67 -7.28
CA GLU A 45 8.96 -4.50 -6.49
C GLU A 45 7.98 -4.90 -5.38
N CYS A 46 8.12 -4.29 -4.21
CA CYS A 46 7.28 -4.55 -3.04
C CYS A 46 5.79 -4.29 -3.31
N ARG A 47 5.49 -3.19 -4.02
CA ARG A 47 4.14 -2.70 -4.38
C ARG A 47 3.14 -2.61 -3.23
N THR A 48 3.61 -2.61 -1.99
CA THR A 48 2.75 -2.51 -0.81
C THR A 48 2.18 -1.11 -0.70
N LEU A 49 0.86 -1.04 -0.54
CA LEU A 49 0.14 0.20 -0.30
C LEU A 49 0.40 0.69 1.13
N ARG A 50 0.65 2.00 1.29
CA ARG A 50 0.88 2.71 2.56
C ARG A 50 0.06 3.99 2.55
N THR A 51 -0.36 4.50 3.69
CA THR A 51 -0.83 5.89 3.80
C THR A 51 0.15 6.68 4.65
N GLY A 52 0.20 8.01 4.48
CA GLY A 52 1.18 8.85 5.18
C GLY A 52 1.14 8.75 6.71
N PHE A 53 -0.01 8.34 7.27
CA PHE A 53 -0.22 8.17 8.71
C PHE A 53 -0.30 6.71 9.17
N ASN A 54 -0.54 5.77 8.24
CA ASN A 54 -0.70 4.37 8.59
C ASN A 54 0.23 3.50 7.74
N SER A 55 1.14 2.83 8.44
CA SER A 55 2.02 1.83 7.87
C SER A 55 1.19 0.76 7.14
N MET A 56 0.06 0.31 7.65
CA MET A 56 -0.70 -0.77 7.01
C MET A 56 -2.13 -0.30 6.76
N PRO A 57 -2.41 0.26 5.57
CA PRO A 57 -3.69 0.93 5.35
C PRO A 57 -4.84 -0.06 5.15
N PHE A 58 -4.53 -1.30 4.82
CA PHE A 58 -5.45 -2.41 4.93
C PHE A 58 -5.02 -3.26 6.11
N GLY A 59 -5.91 -3.46 7.09
CA GLY A 59 -5.67 -4.43 8.16
C GLY A 59 -5.39 -5.82 7.59
N PRO A 60 -4.81 -6.73 8.39
CA PRO A 60 -4.67 -8.12 7.97
C PRO A 60 -6.04 -8.64 7.50
N PRO A 61 -6.08 -9.49 6.46
CA PRO A 61 -7.34 -10.07 6.01
C PRO A 61 -8.05 -10.67 7.22
N PRO A 62 -9.39 -10.57 7.31
CA PRO A 62 -10.12 -11.23 8.39
C PRO A 62 -9.68 -12.70 8.36
N ARG A 63 -9.02 -13.17 9.43
CA ARG A 63 -8.75 -14.60 9.58
C ARG A 63 -10.11 -15.26 9.45
N LYS A 64 -10.31 -16.08 8.41
CA LYS A 64 -11.40 -17.04 8.46
C LYS A 64 -11.09 -17.88 9.70
N LEU A 65 -11.89 -17.68 10.75
CA LEU A 65 -11.92 -18.57 11.90
C LEU A 65 -12.37 -19.92 11.32
N ALA A 66 -11.43 -20.86 11.26
CA ALA A 66 -11.73 -22.27 11.04
C ALA A 66 -11.94 -22.93 12.40
#